data_AF-A0A087WPP5-F1
#
_entry.id   AF-A0A087WPP5-F1
#
_cell.length_a   1.000
_cell.length_b   1.000
_cell.length_c   1.000
_cell.angle_alpha   90.00
_cell.angle_beta   90.00
_cell.angle_gamma   90.00
#
_symmetry.space_group_name_H-M   'P 1'
#
loop_
_entity.id
_entity.type
_entity.pdbx_description
1 polymer ?
#
loop_
_entity_poly.entity_id
_entity_poly.type
_entity_poly.pdbx_seq_one_letter_code
_entity_poly.pdbx_strand_id
1 'polypeptide(L)' 'MIFLATLPLFWIMISASRGGHWGAWMPSTISAFEGTCVSIPCRFDFPDELRPAVVHGVWYFNSP' A
#
# COMPACT_ATOMS: atom_id res chain seq x y z
N MET A 1 -27.86 15.82 -23.94
CA MET A 1 -28.06 14.55 -23.21
C MET A 1 -26.88 13.56 -23.33
N ILE A 2 -25.88 13.78 -24.20
CA ILE A 2 -24.70 12.89 -24.34
C ILE A 2 -23.57 13.24 -23.35
N PHE A 3 -23.36 14.53 -23.04
CA PHE A 3 -22.27 15.00 -22.16
C PHE A 3 -22.39 14.57 -20.68
N LEU A 4 -23.60 14.28 -20.18
CA LEU A 4 -23.82 13.83 -18.80
C LEU A 4 -23.45 12.35 -18.59
N ALA A 5 -23.48 11.54 -19.65
CA ALA A 5 -23.17 10.11 -19.58
C ALA A 5 -21.67 9.80 -19.72
N THR A 6 -20.86 10.72 -20.25
CA THR A 6 -19.41 10.53 -20.42
C THR A 6 -18.61 10.83 -19.16
N LEU A 7 -19.10 11.72 -18.28
CA LEU A 7 -18.50 12.04 -16.99
C LEU A 7 -18.32 10.82 -16.05
N PRO A 8 -19.33 9.97 -15.82
CA PRO A 8 -19.16 8.78 -14.97
C PRO A 8 -18.22 7.75 -15.62
N LEU A 9 -18.24 7.59 -16.94
CA LEU A 9 -17.31 6.71 -17.67
C LEU A 9 -15.86 7.19 -17.55
N PHE A 10 -15.63 8.51 -17.67
CA PHE A 10 -14.32 9.11 -17.47
C PHE A 10 -13.79 8.93 -16.04
N TRP A 11 -14.69 9.05 -15.04
CA TRP A 11 -14.34 8.81 -13.64
C TRP A 11 -13.96 7.35 -13.35
N ILE A 12 -14.67 6.40 -13.96
CA ILE A 12 -14.36 4.96 -13.85
C ILE A 12 -12.98 4.67 -14.46
N MET A 13 -12.66 5.29 -15.61
CA MET A 13 -11.35 5.13 -16.27
C MET A 13 -10.19 5.69 -15.43
N ILE A 14 -10.38 6.85 -14.77
CA ILE A 14 -9.37 7.43 -13.86
C ILE A 14 -9.17 6.57 -12.61
N SER A 15 -10.24 5.96 -12.11
CA SER A 15 -10.16 5.07 -10.93
C SER A 15 -9.37 3.80 -11.22
N ALA A 16 -9.46 3.28 -12.45
CA ALA A 16 -8.75 2.10 -12.90
C ALA A 16 -7.25 2.32 -13.19
N SER A 17 -6.80 3.58 -13.37
CA SER A 17 -5.41 3.90 -13.68
C SER A 17 -4.51 4.11 -12.46
N ARG A 18 -5.04 3.92 -11.25
CA ARG A 18 -4.24 3.96 -10.02
C ARG A 18 -3.54 2.62 -9.83
N GLY A 19 -2.53 2.35 -10.65
CA GLY A 19 -1.53 1.33 -10.30
C GLY A 19 -0.95 1.65 -8.91
N GLY A 20 -0.61 0.61 -8.13
CA GLY A 20 -0.04 0.77 -6.79
C GLY A 20 1.07 1.84 -6.74
N HIS A 21 1.12 2.62 -5.67
CA HIS A 21 2.23 3.55 -5.45
C HIS A 21 3.14 3.00 -4.38
N TRP A 22 4.43 3.33 -4.43
CA TRP A 22 5.34 3.02 -3.34
C TRP A 22 4.82 3.61 -2.03
N GLY A 23 4.56 2.76 -1.06
CA GLY A 23 4.06 3.20 0.23
C GLY A 23 4.00 2.06 1.22
N ALA A 24 4.03 2.42 2.50
CA ALA A 24 3.79 1.49 3.58
C ALA A 24 2.93 2.16 4.65
N TRP A 25 2.06 1.38 5.25
CA TRP A 25 1.29 1.72 6.42
C TRP A 25 1.73 0.82 7.57
N MET A 26 2.00 1.45 8.70
CA MET A 26 2.37 0.83 9.97
C MET A 26 1.93 1.80 11.07
N PRO A 27 1.57 1.33 12.29
CA PRO A 27 1.32 2.22 13.40
C PRO A 27 2.57 3.02 13.74
N SER A 28 2.39 4.31 14.03
CA SER A 28 3.50 5.19 14.45
C SER A 28 4.06 4.82 15.82
N THR A 29 3.25 4.20 16.67
CA THR A 29 3.64 3.71 17.99
C THR A 29 3.01 2.35 18.26
N ILE A 30 3.75 1.47 18.92
CA ILE A 30 3.27 0.16 19.41
C ILE A 30 3.91 -0.13 20.76
N SER A 31 3.16 -0.79 21.66
CA SER A 31 3.63 -1.17 22.98
C SER A 31 3.21 -2.60 23.32
N ALA A 32 4.03 -3.27 24.14
CA ALA A 32 3.78 -4.61 24.66
C ALA A 32 4.40 -4.72 26.06
N PHE A 33 3.98 -5.72 26.83
CA PHE A 33 4.55 -5.97 28.17
C PHE A 33 5.93 -6.61 28.08
N GLU A 34 6.79 -6.33 29.05
CA GLU A 34 8.07 -7.00 29.18
C GLU A 34 7.87 -8.52 29.35
N GLY A 35 8.68 -9.32 28.65
CA GLY A 35 8.54 -10.79 28.62
C GLY A 35 7.44 -11.30 27.70
N THR A 36 6.71 -10.44 26.98
CA THR A 36 5.73 -10.84 25.96
C THR A 36 6.22 -10.53 24.54
N CYS A 37 5.58 -11.10 23.53
CA CYS A 37 5.86 -10.79 22.13
C CYS A 37 5.00 -9.62 21.62
N VAL A 38 5.43 -9.03 20.50
CA VAL A 38 4.68 -8.00 19.78
C VAL A 38 4.46 -8.43 18.33
N SER A 39 3.28 -8.13 17.79
CA SER A 39 2.98 -8.28 16.36
C SER A 39 2.76 -6.90 15.76
N ILE A 40 3.69 -6.44 14.94
CA ILE A 40 3.62 -5.11 14.31
C ILE A 40 2.80 -5.25 13.01
N PRO A 41 1.57 -4.70 12.94
CA PRO A 41 0.79 -4.75 11.71
C PRO A 41 1.43 -3.85 10.66
N CYS A 42 1.69 -4.40 9.47
CA CYS A 42 2.31 -3.68 8.36
C CYS A 42 1.63 -4.05 7.06
N ARG A 43 1.36 -3.05 6.22
CA ARG A 43 0.93 -3.22 4.83
C ARG A 43 1.81 -2.34 3.95
N PHE A 44 2.27 -2.87 2.83
CA PHE A 44 2.99 -2.08 1.83
C PHE A 44 2.35 -2.25 0.46
N ASP A 45 2.66 -1.30 -0.42
CA ASP A 45 2.17 -1.24 -1.79
C ASP A 45 3.31 -0.78 -2.71
N PHE A 46 3.26 -1.22 -3.97
CA PHE A 46 4.25 -0.91 -4.99
C PHE A 46 3.61 -0.98 -6.38
N PRO A 47 4.22 -0.36 -7.40
CA PRO A 47 3.64 -0.32 -8.74
C PRO A 47 3.31 -1.70 -9.32
N ASP A 48 2.03 -1.86 -9.68
CA ASP A 48 1.49 -3.10 -10.22
C ASP A 48 2.16 -3.49 -11.54
N GLU A 49 2.80 -2.55 -12.25
CA GLU A 49 3.52 -2.85 -13.50
C GLU A 49 4.78 -3.71 -13.26
N LEU A 50 5.36 -3.72 -12.06
CA LEU A 50 6.61 -4.43 -11.78
C LEU A 50 6.45 -5.96 -11.77
N ARG A 51 5.30 -6.46 -11.33
CA ARG A 51 4.91 -7.88 -11.28
C ARG A 51 6.07 -8.86 -10.99
N PRO A 52 6.82 -8.69 -9.87
CA PRO A 52 7.96 -9.54 -9.58
C PRO A 52 7.52 -10.98 -9.31
N ALA A 53 8.31 -11.96 -9.76
CA ALA A 53 8.05 -13.37 -9.50
C ALA A 53 8.20 -13.74 -8.01
N VAL A 54 9.08 -13.05 -7.30
CA VAL A 54 9.34 -13.21 -5.86
C VAL A 54 9.49 -11.83 -5.23
N VAL A 55 8.88 -11.63 -4.07
CA VAL A 55 8.97 -10.40 -3.28
C VAL A 55 9.81 -10.67 -2.03
N HIS A 56 10.90 -9.94 -1.86
CA HIS A 56 11.76 -10.00 -0.67
C HIS A 56 11.54 -8.76 0.22
N GLY A 57 11.87 -8.87 1.51
CA GLY A 57 11.76 -7.76 2.46
C GLY A 57 12.76 -7.88 3.62
N VAL A 58 13.12 -6.75 4.21
CA VAL A 58 14.05 -6.64 5.34
C VAL A 58 13.45 -5.69 6.39
N TRP A 59 13.64 -6.02 7.67
CA TRP A 59 13.35 -5.13 8.79
C TRP A 59 14.64 -4.53 9.32
N TYR A 60 14.68 -3.21 9.44
CA TYR A 60 15.78 -2.47 10.05
C TYR A 60 15.44 -2.03 11.45
N PHE A 61 16.44 -1.97 12.32
CA PHE A 61 16.32 -1.43 13.67
C PHE A 61 17.27 -0.24 13.82
N ASN A 62 16.72 0.93 14.14
CA ASN A 62 17.41 2.21 14.31
C ASN A 62 18.04 2.81 13.03
N SER A 63 18.83 2.06 12.27
CA SER A 63 19.34 2.44 10.93
C SER A 63 19.63 1.18 10.09
N PRO A 64 19.78 1.30 8.77
CA PRO A 64 20.33 0.22 7.96
C PRO A 64 21.77 -0.16 8.34
#